data_AF-A0A126V6M8-F1
#
_entry.id   AF-A0A126V6M8-F1
#
_cell.length_a   1.000
_cell.length_b   1.000
_cell.length_c   1.000
_cell.angle_alpha   90.00
_cell.angle_beta   90.00
_cell.angle_gamma   90.00
#
_symmetry.space_group_name_H-M   'P 1'
#
loop_
_entity.id
_entity.type
_entity.pdbx_description
1 polymer ?
#
loop_
_entity_poly.entity_id
_entity_poly.type
_entity_poly.pdbx_seq_one_letter_code
_entity_poly.pdbx_strand_id
1 'polypeptide(L)'
;MTQKSCYGTMFPETLGGGAENGTVSGKVFGYNTIPRGLAGPKRTPNADTKEWEECLRCETFDSCYKLSSAKFSLLTAIDGPIRS
;
A
#
# COMPACT_ATOMS: atom_id res chain seq x y z
N MET A 1 0.73 -22.06 14.15
CA MET A 1 0.79 -21.26 12.92
C MET A 1 1.73 -20.10 13.17
N THR A 2 2.92 -20.12 12.58
CA THR A 2 3.91 -19.04 12.71
C THR A 2 3.56 -17.97 11.67
N GLN A 3 3.20 -16.76 12.11
CA GLN A 3 2.96 -15.67 11.18
C GLN A 3 4.27 -15.32 10.46
N LYS A 4 4.21 -15.26 9.12
CA LYS A 4 5.33 -14.74 8.31
C LYS A 4 5.56 -13.28 8.68
N SER A 5 6.81 -12.82 8.63
CA SER A 5 7.19 -11.44 8.91
C SER A 5 6.49 -10.40 8.02
N CYS A 6 6.02 -10.81 6.84
CA CYS A 6 5.26 -9.97 5.92
C CYS A 6 3.73 -9.94 6.16
N TYR A 7 3.23 -10.62 7.20
CA TYR A 7 1.80 -10.65 7.49
C TYR A 7 1.31 -9.24 7.85
N GLY A 8 0.26 -8.77 7.17
CA GLY A 8 -0.30 -7.45 7.41
C GLY A 8 0.37 -6.30 6.64
N THR A 9 1.39 -6.55 5.81
CA THR A 9 2.19 -5.50 5.14
C THR A 9 1.94 -5.36 3.64
N MET A 10 0.85 -5.91 3.09
CA MET A 10 0.56 -5.85 1.65
C MET A 10 0.42 -4.43 1.09
N PHE A 11 -0.09 -3.49 1.89
CA PHE A 11 -0.24 -2.08 1.54
C PHE A 11 0.76 -1.21 2.31
N PRO A 12 1.05 0.01 1.85
CA PRO A 12 1.82 0.98 2.61
C PRO A 12 1.19 1.31 3.96
N GLU A 13 2.02 1.63 4.94
CA GLU A 13 1.57 2.06 6.28
C GLU A 13 1.40 3.58 6.39
N THR A 14 1.69 4.34 5.33
CA THR A 14 1.52 5.78 5.28
C THR A 14 0.94 6.23 3.93
N LEU A 15 0.09 7.25 3.93
CA LEU A 15 -0.47 7.89 2.73
C LEU A 15 0.02 9.34 2.55
N GLY A 16 0.42 9.99 3.66
CA GLY A 16 0.52 11.45 3.75
C GLY A 16 1.91 12.07 3.91
N GLY A 17 3.01 11.33 4.12
CA GLY A 17 4.27 11.95 4.58
C GLY A 17 5.59 11.44 4.02
N GLY A 18 5.60 10.41 3.17
CA GLY A 18 6.85 9.69 2.84
C GLY A 18 7.69 10.27 1.69
N ALA A 19 7.07 10.96 0.72
CA ALA A 19 7.78 11.39 -0.48
C ALA A 19 7.03 12.51 -1.21
N GLU A 20 7.51 13.75 -1.15
CA GLU A 20 7.08 14.80 -2.10
C GLU A 20 7.44 14.41 -3.55
N ASN A 21 8.43 13.52 -3.69
CA ASN A 21 8.83 12.85 -4.91
C ASN A 21 9.38 11.46 -4.55
N GLY A 22 8.80 10.40 -5.10
CA GLY A 22 9.28 9.03 -4.86
C GLY A 22 8.18 7.97 -4.79
N THR A 23 8.60 6.75 -4.43
CA THR A 23 7.74 5.57 -4.36
C THR A 23 7.49 5.20 -2.90
N VAL A 24 6.23 5.01 -2.55
CA VAL A 24 5.82 4.45 -1.26
C VAL A 24 5.22 3.07 -1.51
N SER A 25 5.81 2.04 -0.93
CA SER A 25 5.44 0.64 -1.19
C SER A 25 5.18 -0.12 0.09
N GLY A 26 4.11 -0.92 0.10
CA GLY A 26 4.02 -2.12 0.91
C GLY A 26 4.68 -3.30 0.21
N LYS A 27 4.39 -4.52 0.65
CA LYS A 27 4.90 -5.73 0.01
C LYS A 27 4.41 -5.90 -1.44
N VAL A 28 3.12 -5.62 -1.70
CA VAL A 28 2.52 -5.81 -3.03
C VAL A 28 2.10 -4.48 -3.61
N PHE A 29 1.32 -3.71 -2.86
CA PHE A 29 0.71 -2.49 -3.35
C PHE A 29 1.52 -1.27 -2.92
N GLY A 30 1.55 -0.26 -3.77
CA GLY A 30 2.20 1.01 -3.50
C GLY A 30 1.64 2.12 -4.37
N TYR A 31 2.29 3.28 -4.30
CA TYR A 31 2.01 4.40 -5.18
C TYR A 31 3.28 5.24 -5.42
N ASN A 32 3.34 5.84 -6.60
CA ASN A 32 4.34 6.81 -6.97
C ASN A 32 3.79 8.22 -6.78
N THR A 33 4.61 9.10 -6.23
CA THR A 33 4.28 10.50 -6.00
C THR A 33 5.12 11.39 -6.91
N ILE A 34 4.46 12.20 -7.73
CA ILE A 34 5.09 13.18 -8.63
C ILE A 34 4.65 14.57 -8.17
N PRO A 35 5.58 15.47 -7.82
CA PRO A 35 5.22 16.82 -7.39
C PRO A 35 4.58 17.61 -8.55
N ARG A 36 3.46 18.29 -8.30
CA ARG A 36 2.81 19.20 -9.28
C ARG A 36 2.68 20.64 -8.77
N GLY A 37 3.64 21.10 -7.97
CA GLY A 37 3.64 22.47 -7.42
C GLY A 37 2.34 22.80 -6.69
N LEU A 38 1.72 23.93 -7.04
CA LEU A 38 0.48 24.41 -6.41
C LEU A 38 -0.74 23.47 -6.57
N ALA A 39 -0.71 22.53 -7.53
CA ALA A 39 -1.81 21.58 -7.74
C ALA A 39 -1.79 20.38 -6.77
N GLY A 40 -0.78 20.29 -5.90
CA GLY A 40 -0.56 19.15 -5.02
C GLY A 40 0.04 17.93 -5.76
N PRO A 41 0.65 16.99 -5.04
CA PRO A 41 1.33 15.85 -5.67
C PRO A 41 0.35 14.94 -6.43
N LYS A 42 0.73 14.51 -7.65
CA LYS A 42 0.06 13.39 -8.34
C LYS A 42 0.45 12.09 -7.67
N ARG A 43 -0.53 11.26 -7.33
CA ARG A 43 -0.28 9.90 -6.85
C ARG A 43 -0.79 8.89 -7.89
N THR A 44 0.06 7.96 -8.28
CA THR A 44 -0.28 6.88 -9.23
C THR A 44 -0.08 5.54 -8.54
N PRO A 45 -1.13 4.72 -8.36
CA PRO A 45 -1.01 3.41 -7.73
C PRO A 45 -0.13 2.48 -8.57
N ASN A 46 0.58 1.57 -7.89
CA ASN A 46 1.37 0.52 -8.50
C ASN A 46 1.20 -0.80 -7.71
N ALA A 47 1.54 -1.90 -8.36
CA ALA A 47 1.53 -3.22 -7.75
C ALA A 47 2.72 -4.04 -8.26
N ASP A 48 3.42 -4.71 -7.34
CA ASP A 48 4.42 -5.73 -7.66
C ASP A 48 3.70 -7.06 -7.95
N THR A 49 3.61 -7.41 -9.23
CA THR A 49 2.92 -8.63 -9.68
C THR A 49 3.63 -9.91 -9.22
N LYS A 50 4.95 -9.87 -9.03
CA LYS A 50 5.71 -11.03 -8.57
C LYS A 50 5.41 -11.31 -7.10
N GLU A 51 5.45 -10.29 -6.25
CA GLU A 51 5.08 -10.41 -4.84
C GLU A 51 3.60 -10.78 -4.67
N TRP A 52 2.73 -10.31 -5.57
CA TRP A 52 1.33 -10.72 -5.62
C TRP A 52 1.17 -12.23 -5.83
N GLU A 53 1.87 -12.80 -6.82
CA GLU A 53 1.84 -14.25 -7.06
C GLU A 53 2.38 -15.07 -5.88
N GLU A 54 3.38 -14.56 -5.16
CA GLU A 54 3.84 -15.17 -3.91
C GLU A 54 2.79 -15.13 -2.81
N CYS A 55 2.09 -14.00 -2.67
CA CYS A 55 0.98 -13.86 -1.73
C CYS A 55 -0.16 -14.85 -2.02
N LEU A 56 -0.52 -15.05 -3.28
CA LEU A 56 -1.57 -16.00 -3.69
C LEU A 56 -1.26 -17.46 -3.32
N ARG A 57 0.03 -17.81 -3.18
CA ARG A 57 0.46 -19.15 -2.75
C ARG A 57 0.49 -19.32 -1.23
N CYS A 58 0.19 -18.28 -0.46
CA CYS A 58 0.26 -18.30 1.00
C CYS A 58 -1.03 -18.87 1.61
N GLU A 59 -0.91 -19.82 2.54
CA GLU A 59 -2.06 -20.39 3.27
C GLU A 59 -2.87 -19.36 4.07
N THR A 60 -2.22 -18.28 4.50
CA THR A 60 -2.83 -17.18 5.27
C THR A 60 -3.18 -15.97 4.39
N PHE A 61 -3.23 -16.15 3.07
CA PHE A 61 -3.48 -15.05 2.13
C PHE A 61 -4.75 -14.26 2.48
N ASP A 62 -5.88 -14.95 2.66
CA ASP A 62 -7.18 -14.31 2.89
C ASP A 62 -7.19 -13.45 4.17
N SER A 63 -6.70 -14.01 5.29
CA SER A 63 -6.63 -13.28 6.56
C SER A 63 -5.63 -12.11 6.51
N CYS A 64 -4.49 -12.31 5.86
CA CYS A 64 -3.49 -11.26 5.63
C CYS A 64 -4.07 -10.13 4.77
N TYR A 65 -4.75 -10.47 3.67
CA TYR A 65 -5.34 -9.50 2.74
C TYR A 65 -6.43 -8.69 3.41
N LYS A 66 -7.32 -9.33 4.16
CA LYS A 66 -8.39 -8.66 4.92
C LYS A 66 -7.81 -7.68 5.94
N LEU A 67 -6.81 -8.10 6.71
CA LEU A 67 -6.17 -7.22 7.70
C LEU A 67 -5.48 -6.04 7.02
N SER A 68 -4.66 -6.29 6.00
CA SER A 68 -3.94 -5.23 5.30
C SER A 68 -4.88 -4.25 4.61
N SER A 69 -5.97 -4.73 4.00
CA SER A 69 -6.98 -3.89 3.37
C SER A 69 -7.76 -3.06 4.40
N ALA A 70 -8.08 -3.63 5.56
CA ALA A 70 -8.73 -2.91 6.66
C ALA A 70 -7.83 -1.79 7.21
N LYS A 71 -6.53 -2.08 7.45
CA LYS A 71 -5.54 -1.07 7.85
C LYS A 71 -5.46 0.06 6.83
N PHE A 72 -5.34 -0.29 5.55
CA PHE A 72 -5.25 0.70 4.48
C PHE A 72 -6.52 1.55 4.34
N SER A 73 -7.70 0.94 4.46
CA SER A 73 -8.98 1.66 4.42
C SER A 73 -9.16 2.61 5.60
N LEU A 74 -8.64 2.25 6.78
CA LEU A 74 -8.61 3.15 7.93
C LEU A 74 -7.67 4.33 7.68
N LEU A 75 -6.48 4.08 7.12
CA LEU A 75 -5.54 5.15 6.75
C LEU A 75 -6.16 6.12 5.73
N THR A 76 -6.83 5.62 4.70
CA THR A 76 -7.47 6.50 3.70
C THR A 76 -8.63 7.31 4.28
N ALA A 77 -9.32 6.79 5.30
CA ALA A 77 -10.35 7.54 6.02
C ALA A 77 -9.75 8.67 6.89
N ILE A 78 -8.55 8.46 7.43
CA ILE A 78 -7.84 9.46 8.27
C ILE A 78 -7.15 10.52 7.41
N ASP A 79 -6.41 10.11 6.38
CA ASP A 79 -5.59 10.99 5.53
C ASP A 79 -6.35 11.57 4.32
N GLY A 80 -7.51 11.01 4.00
CA GLY A 80 -8.29 11.33 2.80
C GLY A 80 -7.94 10.46 1.58
N PRO A 81 -8.81 10.41 0.56
CA PRO A 81 -8.62 9.55 -0.61
C PRO A 81 -7.45 10.02 -1.47
N ILE A 82 -6.77 9.05 -2.10
CA ILE A 82 -5.75 9.31 -3.12
C ILE A 82 -6.45 9.96 -4.34
N ARG A 83 -6.24 11.26 -4.54
CA ARG A 83 -6.70 11.99 -5.72
C ARG A 83 -5.77 11.72 -6.90
N SER A 84 -6.30 11.13 -7.98
CA SER A 84 -5.61 10.85 -9.24
C SER A 84 -5.49 12.08 -10.15
#